data_AF-A0A535RAY2-F1
#
_entry.id   AF-A0A535RAY2-F1
#
_cell.length_a   1.000
_cell.length_b   1.000
_cell.length_c   1.000
_cell.angle_alpha   90.00
_cell.angle_beta   90.00
_cell.angle_gamma   90.00
#
_symmetry.space_group_name_H-M   'P 1'
#
loop_
_entity.id
_entity.type
_entity.pdbx_description
1 polymer ?
#
loop_
_entity_poly.entity_id
_entity_poly.type
_entity_poly.pdbx_seq_one_letter_code
_entity_poly.pdbx_strand_id
1 'polypeptide(L)' 'MEEKVRQSWPERQPDPADRRKLSIALRQVEWADTYLNAVVNLELDDHESRVAVHELRRQLTALELQLRKLAGS' A
#
# COMPACT_ATOMS: atom_id res chain seq x y z
N MET A 1 5.95 32.57 -0.61
CA MET A 1 6.14 32.41 0.85
C MET A 1 5.54 31.06 1.30
N GLU A 2 5.76 29.98 0.55
CA GLU A 2 5.23 28.63 0.86
C GLU A 2 6.37 27.60 1.00
N GLU A 3 7.62 28.01 0.76
CA GLU A 3 8.78 27.12 0.67
C GLU A 3 9.37 26.71 2.03
N LYS A 4 8.88 27.30 3.13
CA LYS A 4 9.39 27.05 4.49
C LYS A 4 8.59 26.05 5.33
N VAL A 5 7.44 25.55 4.85
CA VAL A 5 6.60 24.58 5.59
C VAL A 5 7.00 23.12 5.30
N ARG A 6 8.04 22.89 4.50
CA ARG A 6 8.72 21.59 4.39
C ARG A 6 9.81 21.40 5.46
N GLN A 7 9.78 22.20 6.53
CA GLN A 7 10.68 22.04 7.67
C GLN A 7 10.29 20.79 8.46
N SER A 8 11.04 19.73 8.19
CA SER A 8 11.49 18.72 9.14
C SER A 8 10.40 18.13 10.05
N TRP A 9 9.55 17.27 9.50
CA TRP A 9 9.18 16.12 10.31
C TRP A 9 10.45 15.30 10.48
N PRO A 10 11.00 15.17 11.70
CA PRO A 10 12.17 14.30 11.89
C PRO A 10 11.79 12.91 11.40
N GLU A 11 12.68 12.27 10.64
CA GLU A 11 12.57 10.83 10.36
C GLU A 11 12.59 10.10 11.71
N ARG A 12 11.40 9.91 12.27
CA ARG A 12 11.22 9.16 13.50
C ARG A 12 11.25 7.70 13.11
N GLN A 13 12.22 6.96 13.64
CA GLN A 13 12.19 5.51 13.55
C GLN A 13 10.90 5.00 14.23
N PRO A 14 10.16 4.08 13.60
CA PRO A 14 8.94 3.55 14.18
C PRO A 14 9.25 2.88 15.51
N ASP A 15 8.50 3.29 16.54
CA ASP A 15 8.56 2.67 17.85
C ASP A 15 7.94 1.25 17.82
N PRO A 16 8.03 0.46 18.90
CA PRO A 16 7.47 -0.89 18.91
C PRO A 16 5.96 -0.95 18.59
N ALA A 17 5.18 0.06 18.98
CA ALA A 17 3.76 0.12 18.68
C ALA A 17 3.51 0.45 17.20
N ASP A 18 4.30 1.34 16.62
CA ASP A 18 4.27 1.66 15.18
C ASP A 18 4.67 0.46 14.34
N ARG A 19 5.70 -0.30 14.74
CA ARG A 19 6.10 -1.55 14.08
C ARG A 19 4.98 -2.59 14.10
N ARG A 20 4.24 -2.69 15.21
CA ARG A 20 3.06 -3.57 15.29
C ARG A 20 1.96 -3.12 14.34
N LYS A 21 1.68 -1.81 14.24
CA LYS A 21 0.72 -1.27 13.28
C LYS A 21 1.16 -1.52 11.83
N LEU A 22 2.44 -1.33 11.52
CA LEU A 22 3.03 -1.60 10.20
C LEU A 22 2.89 -3.08 9.83
N SER A 23 3.15 -4.01 10.77
CA SER A 23 2.96 -5.44 10.55
C SER A 23 1.50 -5.80 10.26
N ILE A 24 0.55 -5.20 10.99
CA ILE A 24 -0.89 -5.39 10.73
C ILE A 24 -1.27 -4.84 9.35
N ALA A 25 -0.80 -3.64 9.01
CA ALA A 25 -1.07 -3.01 7.72
C ALA A 25 -0.51 -3.84 6.55
N LEU A 26 0.73 -4.33 6.66
CA LEU A 26 1.34 -5.22 5.67
C LEU A 26 0.50 -6.48 5.46
N ARG A 27 0.05 -7.12 6.55
CA ARG A 27 -0.79 -8.32 6.46
C ARG A 27 -2.15 -8.03 5.79
N GLN A 28 -2.74 -6.87 6.04
CA GLN A 28 -3.97 -6.46 5.37
C GLN A 28 -3.75 -6.23 3.87
N VAL A 29 -2.61 -5.66 3.49
CA VAL A 29 -2.21 -5.47 2.08
C VAL A 29 -2.01 -6.82 1.38
N GLU A 30 -1.32 -7.78 2.01
CA GLU A 30 -1.16 -9.14 1.48
C GLU A 30 -2.50 -9.84 1.25
N TRP A 31 -3.46 -9.67 2.18
CA TRP A 31 -4.82 -10.20 2.01
C TRP A 31 -5.57 -9.52 0.87
N ALA A 32 -5.47 -8.19 0.75
CA ALA A 32 -6.08 -7.46 -0.35
C ALA A 32 -5.53 -7.90 -1.72
N ASP A 33 -4.22 -8.18 -1.84
CA ASP A 33 -3.63 -8.67 -3.10
C ASP A 33 -4.18 -10.06 -3.46
N THR A 34 -4.37 -10.93 -2.46
CA THR A 34 -5.01 -12.23 -2.67
C THR A 34 -6.42 -12.09 -3.25
N TYR A 35 -7.23 -11.18 -2.70
CA TYR A 35 -8.58 -10.93 -3.23
C TYR A 35 -8.54 -10.31 -4.63
N LEU A 36 -7.66 -9.35 -4.89
CA LEU A 36 -7.52 -8.76 -6.22
C LEU A 36 -7.06 -9.78 -7.26
N ASN A 37 -6.12 -10.67 -6.92
CA ASN A 37 -5.70 -11.76 -7.81
C ASN A 37 -6.87 -12.71 -8.12
N ALA A 38 -7.73 -13.00 -7.15
CA ALA A 38 -8.94 -13.78 -7.40
C ALA A 38 -9.89 -13.05 -8.38
N VAL A 39 -10.06 -11.74 -8.23
CA VAL A 39 -10.93 -10.92 -9.10
C VAL A 39 -10.37 -10.73 -10.50
N VAL A 40 -9.05 -10.55 -10.67
CA VAL A 40 -8.39 -10.47 -12.00
C VAL A 40 -8.61 -11.75 -12.79
N ASN A 41 -8.66 -12.90 -12.11
CA ASN A 41 -8.88 -14.20 -12.72
C ASN A 41 -10.36 -14.50 -13.00
N LEU A 42 -11.29 -13.65 -12.54
CA LEU A 42 -12.65 -13.69 -13.03
C LEU A 42 -12.65 -13.14 -14.45
N GLU A 43 -13.37 -13.81 -15.35
CA GLU A 43 -13.63 -13.28 -16.70
C GLU A 43 -14.55 -12.06 -16.58
N LEU A 44 -13.97 -10.93 -16.17
CA LEU A 44 -14.67 -9.66 -16.11
C LEU A 44 -14.97 -9.24 -17.55
N ASP A 45 -16.22 -9.44 -17.95
CA ASP A 45 -16.73 -9.13 -19.29
C ASP A 45 -16.52 -7.66 -19.67
N ASP A 46 -16.55 -6.77 -18.66
CA ASP A 46 -16.39 -5.34 -18.83
C ASP A 46 -14.92 -4.89 -18.83
N HIS A 47 -14.53 -4.11 -19.84
CA HIS A 47 -13.16 -3.60 -19.99
C HIS A 47 -12.79 -2.60 -18.89
N GLU A 48 -13.72 -1.71 -18.50
CA GLU A 48 -13.46 -0.71 -17.48
C GLU A 48 -13.19 -1.35 -16.12
N SER A 49 -13.95 -2.38 -15.77
CA SER A 49 -13.77 -3.18 -14.57
C SER A 49 -12.40 -3.86 -14.52
N ARG A 50 -11.92 -4.42 -15.64
CA ARG A 50 -10.56 -5.00 -15.72
C ARG A 50 -9.48 -3.94 -15.48
N VAL A 51 -9.60 -2.79 -16.15
CA VAL A 51 -8.66 -1.68 -15.97
C VAL A 51 -8.65 -1.19 -14.52
N ALA A 52 -9.81 -1.05 -13.89
CA ALA A 52 -9.95 -0.63 -12.51
C ALA A 52 -9.26 -1.61 -11.54
N VAL A 53 -9.44 -2.92 -11.74
CA VAL A 53 -8.81 -3.95 -10.90
C VAL A 53 -7.29 -3.96 -11.07
N HIS A 54 -6.78 -3.80 -12.30
CA HIS A 54 -5.34 -3.67 -12.53
C HIS A 54 -4.74 -2.41 -11.87
N GLU A 55 -5.45 -1.29 -11.93
CA GLU A 55 -5.03 -0.05 -11.28
C GLU A 55 -5.02 -0.17 -9.76
N LEU A 56 -6.05 -0.79 -9.17
CA LEU A 56 -6.08 -1.08 -7.73
C LEU A 56 -4.90 -1.96 -7.31
N ARG A 57 -4.57 -2.98 -8.09
CA ARG A 57 -3.41 -3.84 -7.81
C ARG A 57 -2.11 -3.06 -7.86
N ARG A 58 -1.93 -2.18 -8.86
CA ARG A 58 -0.76 -1.31 -8.98
C ARG A 58 -0.60 -0.41 -7.76
N GLN A 59 -1.68 0.21 -7.30
CA GLN A 59 -1.69 1.06 -6.11
C GLN A 59 -1.37 0.27 -4.84
N LEU A 60 -1.91 -0.94 -4.72
CA LEU A 60 -1.67 -1.82 -3.59
C LEU A 60 -0.20 -2.24 -3.49
N THR A 61 0.43 -2.61 -4.63
CA THR A 61 1.86 -2.92 -4.69
C THR A 61 2.73 -1.72 -4.29
N ALA A 62 2.36 -0.51 -4.72
CA ALA A 62 3.08 0.70 -4.34
C ALA A 62 2.98 0.98 -2.82
N LEU A 63 1.79 0.78 -2.24
CA LEU A 63 1.57 0.90 -0.80
C LEU A 63 2.37 -0.13 -0.01
N GLU A 64 2.38 -1.39 -0.46
CA GLU A 64 3.18 -2.44 0.17
C GLU A 64 4.67 -2.07 0.24
N LEU A 65 5.22 -1.57 -0.87
CA LEU A 65 6.61 -1.14 -0.94
C LEU A 65 6.91 -0.01 0.04
N GLN A 66 6.00 0.96 0.17
CA GLN A 66 6.14 2.05 1.14
C GLN A 66 6.10 1.54 2.58
N LEU A 67 5.17 0.63 2.90
CA LEU A 67 5.06 0.04 4.23
C LEU A 67 6.29 -0.79 4.59
N ARG A 68 6.86 -1.57 3.64
CA ARG A 68 8.11 -2.33 3.84
C ARG A 68 9.30 -1.41 4.12
N LYS A 69 9.43 -0.31 3.37
CA LYS A 69 10.45 0.72 3.62
C LYS A 69 10.33 1.31 5.02
N LEU A 70 9.11 1.62 5.46
CA LEU A 70 8.86 2.12 6.82
C LEU A 70 9.14 1.07 7.90
N ALA A 71 8.93 -0.21 7.61
CA ALA A 71 9.23 -1.31 8.53
C ALA A 71 10.74 -1.61 8.68
N GLY A 72 11.59 -1.02 7.83
CA GLY A 72 13.05 -1.19 7.87
C GLY A 72 13.56 -2.46 7.17
N SER A 73 12.85 -2.93 6.13
CA SER A 73 13.25 -4.04 5.26
C SER A 73 13.71 -3.56 3.89
#